data_AF-A0A2N3KUJ9-F1
#
_entry.id   AF-A0A2N3KUJ9-F1
#
_cell.length_a   1.000
_cell.length_b   1.000
_cell.length_c   1.000
_cell.angle_alpha   90.00
_cell.angle_beta   90.00
_cell.angle_gamma   90.00
#
_symmetry.space_group_name_H-M   'P 1'
#
loop_
_entity.id
_entity.type
_entity.pdbx_description
1 polymer ?
#
loop_
_entity_poly.entity_id
_entity_poly.type
_entity_poly.pdbx_seq_one_letter_code
_entity_poly.pdbx_strand_id
1 'polypeptide(L)'
;MIDYNSLINKQFCAFDQNYISQQKKFASQLSPLEEKLSRLQAQGNSMAASDQRMIECKWLLQYTADWSTLQKAISDLAESLKNTDQDWAEEQSPVDGSWGPCYSQWFLKVDAMIDAVNEMADEDEAPEYPFDFMAPIATIEGMQNWLNDQRTSKIYADGLDRRDALGAVSAALSEMCFKSEIRDYFRQYVKGFDLTDDYIAAYKAWLDDWQDSQSGYWGAWFDQADGPLVKSTDLSLTFHNISYQHGKVAYWPQIFATTLALRDGAYPYGWKHNGDFNNHNNYDVAKIFAQGWSSVDDAAHQQASTDIGELLDWCLNVSMTADGGFIDDTSFYNSVGAAYYYGVSFLDEIGYFDPSKCFWTDETFPEGQSLCCKIQKNMKAHHLDDDEAEAAMEKLVAACGDCTKSKKRRMLH
;
A
#
# COMPACT_ATOMS: atom_id res chain seq x y z
N MET A 1 15.90 4.05 -19.15
CA MET A 1 15.43 3.81 -17.77
C MET A 1 16.02 2.49 -17.30
N ILE A 2 16.39 2.37 -16.02
CA ILE A 2 16.91 1.11 -15.47
C ILE A 2 15.74 0.14 -15.32
N ASP A 3 15.90 -1.09 -15.81
CA ASP A 3 14.98 -2.19 -15.48
C ASP A 3 15.38 -2.76 -14.11
N TYR A 4 14.72 -2.27 -13.06
CA TYR A 4 15.03 -2.66 -11.69
C TYR A 4 14.69 -4.12 -11.41
N ASN A 5 13.67 -4.69 -12.05
CA ASN A 5 13.34 -6.11 -11.89
C ASN A 5 14.46 -6.99 -12.46
N SER A 6 15.01 -6.63 -13.62
CA SER A 6 16.20 -7.28 -14.18
C SER A 6 17.43 -7.12 -13.27
N LEU A 7 17.64 -5.92 -12.72
CA LEU A 7 18.73 -5.63 -11.78
C LEU A 7 18.66 -6.51 -10.52
N ILE A 8 17.50 -6.57 -9.89
CA ILE A 8 17.24 -7.35 -8.66
C ILE A 8 17.45 -8.84 -8.94
N ASN A 9 16.86 -9.37 -10.02
CA ASN A 9 17.04 -10.76 -10.42
C ASN A 9 18.51 -11.10 -10.68
N LYS A 10 19.27 -10.19 -11.30
CA LYS A 10 20.71 -10.38 -11.51
C LYS A 10 21.47 -10.47 -10.19
N GLN A 11 21.14 -9.64 -9.20
CA GLN A 11 21.80 -9.69 -7.90
C GLN A 11 21.45 -10.97 -7.13
N PHE A 12 20.18 -11.40 -7.13
CA PHE A 12 19.81 -12.68 -6.55
C PHE A 12 20.52 -13.85 -7.23
N CYS A 13 20.64 -13.85 -8.57
CA CYS A 13 21.40 -14.86 -9.31
C CYS A 13 22.91 -14.83 -8.98
N ALA A 14 23.44 -13.68 -8.58
CA ALA A 14 24.83 -13.56 -8.14
C ALA A 14 25.04 -14.19 -6.74
N PHE A 15 24.05 -14.07 -5.85
CA PHE A 15 24.05 -14.71 -4.54
C PHE A 15 23.78 -16.22 -4.62
N ASP A 16 22.75 -16.63 -5.36
CA ASP A 16 22.38 -18.02 -5.64
C ASP A 16 22.14 -18.25 -7.13
N GLN A 17 23.03 -19.01 -7.78
CA GLN A 17 22.95 -19.34 -9.20
C GLN A 17 21.66 -20.08 -9.59
N ASN A 18 20.98 -20.72 -8.64
CA ASN A 18 19.73 -21.45 -8.86
C ASN A 18 18.49 -20.62 -8.50
N TYR A 19 18.64 -19.33 -8.15
CA TYR A 19 17.56 -18.49 -7.62
C TYR A 19 16.26 -18.59 -8.42
N ILE A 20 16.31 -18.36 -9.75
CA ILE A 20 15.11 -18.39 -10.61
C ILE A 20 14.42 -19.77 -10.58
N SER A 21 15.20 -20.85 -10.59
CA SER A 21 14.64 -22.22 -10.51
C SER A 21 14.04 -22.52 -9.14
N GLN A 22 14.64 -22.02 -8.07
CA GLN A 22 14.19 -22.21 -6.69
C GLN A 22 12.93 -21.40 -6.44
N GLN A 23 12.91 -20.14 -6.83
CA GLN A 23 11.74 -19.28 -6.78
C GLN A 23 10.55 -19.94 -7.50
N LYS A 24 10.74 -20.43 -8.74
CA LYS A 24 9.68 -21.14 -9.47
C LYS A 24 9.21 -22.40 -8.75
N LYS A 25 10.13 -23.18 -8.19
CA LYS A 25 9.82 -24.39 -7.41
C LYS A 25 8.97 -24.04 -6.19
N PHE A 26 9.35 -23.04 -5.40
CA PHE A 26 8.61 -22.67 -4.20
C PHE A 26 7.28 -21.99 -4.52
N ALA A 27 7.21 -21.15 -5.56
CA ALA A 27 5.95 -20.61 -6.07
C ALA A 27 4.95 -21.72 -6.42
N SER A 28 5.42 -22.80 -7.07
CA SER A 28 4.56 -23.95 -7.38
C SER A 28 4.10 -24.76 -6.16
N GLN A 29 4.83 -24.69 -5.04
CA GLN A 29 4.41 -25.31 -3.78
C GLN A 29 3.43 -24.43 -3.00
N LEU A 30 3.60 -23.11 -3.08
CA LEU A 30 2.78 -22.14 -2.36
C LEU A 30 1.40 -21.96 -3.00
N SER A 31 1.32 -21.93 -4.34
CA SER A 31 0.08 -21.69 -5.08
C SER A 31 -1.10 -22.59 -4.67
N PRO A 32 -0.96 -23.92 -4.50
CA PRO A 32 -2.07 -24.76 -4.02
C PRO A 32 -2.53 -24.45 -2.58
N LEU A 33 -1.65 -23.88 -1.74
CA LEU A 33 -1.99 -23.47 -0.38
C LEU A 33 -2.76 -22.15 -0.39
N GLU A 34 -2.38 -21.22 -1.27
CA GLU A 34 -3.10 -19.97 -1.54
C GLU A 34 -4.51 -20.26 -2.04
N GLU A 35 -4.67 -21.13 -3.04
CA GLU A 35 -5.99 -21.55 -3.51
C GLU A 35 -6.84 -22.24 -2.42
N LYS A 36 -6.19 -22.89 -1.44
CA LYS A 36 -6.91 -23.49 -0.31
C LYS A 36 -7.34 -22.43 0.69
N LEU A 37 -6.46 -21.47 1.01
CA LEU A 37 -6.74 -20.34 1.89
C LEU A 37 -7.93 -19.53 1.37
N SER A 38 -7.87 -19.08 0.11
CA SER A 38 -8.96 -18.33 -0.52
C SER A 38 -10.28 -19.07 -0.52
N ARG A 39 -10.28 -20.41 -0.69
CA ARG A 39 -11.50 -21.22 -0.60
C ARG A 39 -12.05 -21.32 0.82
N LEU A 40 -11.21 -21.33 1.84
CA LEU A 40 -11.64 -21.34 3.24
C LEU A 40 -12.22 -19.98 3.64
N GLN A 41 -11.60 -18.89 3.21
CA GLN A 41 -12.10 -17.52 3.40
C GLN A 41 -13.43 -17.31 2.68
N ALA A 42 -13.56 -17.77 1.44
CA ALA A 42 -14.83 -17.72 0.70
C ALA A 42 -15.97 -18.55 1.34
N GLN A 43 -15.66 -19.41 2.32
CA GLN A 43 -16.64 -20.14 3.13
C GLN A 43 -17.01 -19.42 4.44
N GLY A 44 -16.46 -18.22 4.67
CA GLY A 44 -16.70 -17.40 5.85
C GLY A 44 -15.81 -17.72 7.05
N ASN A 45 -14.66 -18.38 6.85
CA ASN A 45 -13.68 -18.55 7.91
C ASN A 45 -12.67 -17.39 7.84
N SER A 46 -12.39 -16.68 8.96
CA SER A 46 -11.40 -15.58 8.98
C SER A 46 -10.04 -16.06 8.44
N MET A 47 -9.55 -17.18 8.98
CA MET A 47 -8.24 -17.75 8.63
C MET A 47 -7.05 -16.80 8.92
N ALA A 48 -7.19 -15.86 9.87
CA ALA A 48 -6.19 -14.86 10.21
C ALA A 48 -4.76 -15.43 10.44
N ALA A 49 -4.62 -16.53 11.17
CA ALA A 49 -3.32 -17.16 11.40
C ALA A 49 -2.69 -17.67 10.09
N SER A 50 -3.49 -18.24 9.21
CA SER A 50 -3.07 -18.71 7.88
C SER A 50 -2.75 -17.55 6.93
N ASP A 51 -3.48 -16.43 7.00
CA ASP A 51 -3.19 -15.23 6.22
C ASP A 51 -1.84 -14.62 6.59
N GLN A 52 -1.58 -14.43 7.89
CA GLN A 52 -0.28 -13.96 8.37
C GLN A 52 0.87 -14.87 7.87
N ARG A 53 0.68 -16.19 7.91
CA ARG A 53 1.69 -17.14 7.38
C ARG A 53 1.84 -17.06 5.87
N MET A 54 0.75 -16.82 5.14
CA MET A 54 0.79 -16.63 3.69
C MET A 54 1.58 -15.37 3.32
N ILE A 55 1.32 -14.26 4.00
CA ILE A 55 2.03 -12.99 3.81
C ILE A 55 3.54 -13.20 4.00
N GLU A 56 3.96 -13.85 5.09
CA GLU A 56 5.38 -14.12 5.30
C GLU A 56 5.97 -15.09 4.27
N CYS A 57 5.23 -16.10 3.81
CA CYS A 57 5.66 -16.97 2.71
C CYS A 57 5.88 -16.19 1.41
N LYS A 58 4.98 -15.26 1.07
CA LYS A 58 5.10 -14.40 -0.10
C LYS A 58 6.31 -13.47 0.02
N TRP A 59 6.51 -12.86 1.18
CA TRP A 59 7.68 -12.03 1.45
C TRP A 59 8.99 -12.83 1.28
N LEU A 60 9.10 -13.99 1.92
CA LEU A 60 10.27 -14.87 1.80
C LEU A 60 10.54 -15.27 0.34
N LEU A 61 9.50 -15.57 -0.43
CA LEU A 61 9.59 -15.95 -1.84
C LEU A 61 10.03 -14.80 -2.76
N GLN A 62 9.59 -13.58 -2.47
CA GLN A 62 9.78 -12.41 -3.35
C GLN A 62 11.04 -11.62 -3.01
N TYR A 63 11.37 -11.50 -1.73
CA TYR A 63 12.40 -10.58 -1.23
C TYR A 63 13.63 -11.27 -0.67
N THR A 64 13.67 -12.61 -0.66
CA THR A 64 14.82 -13.35 -0.11
C THR A 64 15.26 -14.52 -1.00
N ALA A 65 16.48 -14.98 -0.77
CA ALA A 65 16.97 -16.28 -1.22
C ALA A 65 17.09 -17.29 -0.05
N ASP A 66 16.37 -17.08 1.06
CA ASP A 66 16.35 -18.02 2.19
C ASP A 66 15.30 -19.13 1.98
N TRP A 67 15.67 -20.06 1.11
CA TRP A 67 14.87 -21.22 0.78
C TRP A 67 14.59 -22.15 1.97
N SER A 68 15.46 -22.14 2.97
CA SER A 68 15.33 -23.01 4.14
C SER A 68 14.22 -22.52 5.05
N THR A 69 14.20 -21.21 5.30
CA THR A 69 13.14 -20.54 6.06
C THR A 69 11.83 -20.59 5.29
N LEU A 70 11.83 -20.35 3.98
CA LEU A 70 10.63 -20.48 3.14
C LEU A 70 10.03 -21.88 3.17
N GLN A 71 10.85 -22.93 3.08
CA GLN A 71 10.36 -24.31 3.15
C GLN A 71 9.66 -24.60 4.49
N LYS A 72 10.21 -24.07 5.59
CA LYS A 72 9.59 -24.19 6.91
C LYS A 72 8.28 -23.40 6.97
N ALA A 73 8.28 -22.13 6.54
CA ALA A 73 7.09 -21.27 6.53
C ALA A 73 5.93 -21.90 5.74
N ILE A 74 6.22 -22.48 4.56
CA ILE A 74 5.24 -23.23 3.76
C ILE A 74 4.68 -24.44 4.54
N SER A 75 5.53 -25.14 5.28
CA SER A 75 5.09 -26.30 6.08
C SER A 75 4.18 -25.86 7.23
N ASP A 76 4.53 -24.75 7.89
CA ASP A 76 3.75 -24.18 8.98
C ASP A 76 2.40 -23.63 8.46
N LEU A 77 2.37 -22.99 7.29
CA LEU A 77 1.15 -22.59 6.60
C LEU A 77 0.26 -23.80 6.29
N ALA A 78 0.83 -24.85 5.69
CA ALA A 78 0.09 -26.07 5.35
C ALA A 78 -0.53 -26.74 6.59
N GLU A 79 0.15 -26.69 7.73
CA GLU A 79 -0.39 -27.15 9.02
C GLU A 79 -1.52 -26.25 9.51
N SER A 80 -1.31 -24.93 9.51
CA SER A 80 -2.31 -23.94 9.93
C SER A 80 -3.63 -24.10 9.18
N LEU A 81 -3.57 -24.33 7.86
CA LEU A 81 -4.74 -24.55 6.99
C LEU A 81 -5.59 -25.80 7.33
N LYS A 82 -5.22 -26.59 8.34
CA LYS A 82 -6.02 -27.72 8.82
C LYS A 82 -7.01 -27.34 9.91
N ASN A 83 -6.82 -26.19 10.56
CA ASN A 83 -7.70 -25.69 11.61
C ASN A 83 -8.31 -24.36 11.17
N THR A 84 -9.63 -24.23 11.20
CA THR A 84 -10.34 -22.98 10.87
C THR A 84 -10.54 -22.07 12.09
N ASP A 85 -10.33 -22.58 13.30
CA ASP A 85 -10.36 -21.81 14.54
C ASP A 85 -9.05 -21.00 14.69
N GLN A 86 -9.07 -19.77 14.18
CA GLN A 86 -7.88 -18.93 14.01
C GLN A 86 -8.04 -17.47 14.48
N ASP A 87 -9.20 -17.08 15.01
CA ASP A 87 -9.52 -15.69 15.40
C ASP A 87 -8.55 -15.14 16.47
N TRP A 88 -7.96 -16.02 17.28
CA TRP A 88 -6.91 -15.69 18.25
C TRP A 88 -5.68 -14.97 17.63
N ALA A 89 -5.49 -15.07 16.32
CA ALA A 89 -4.36 -14.42 15.64
C ALA A 89 -4.57 -12.92 15.40
N GLU A 90 -5.79 -12.41 15.57
CA GLU A 90 -6.14 -10.99 15.48
C GLU A 90 -5.91 -10.27 16.82
N GLU A 91 -5.80 -11.01 17.93
CA GLU A 91 -5.60 -10.45 19.26
C GLU A 91 -4.18 -9.88 19.46
N GLN A 92 -4.10 -8.80 20.24
CA GLN A 92 -2.83 -8.26 20.68
C GLN A 92 -2.08 -9.25 21.59
N SER A 93 -0.80 -9.50 21.31
CA SER A 93 -0.01 -10.45 22.07
C SER A 93 0.31 -9.96 23.49
N PRO A 94 0.02 -10.77 24.55
CA PRO A 94 0.43 -10.45 25.92
C PRO A 94 1.94 -10.55 26.16
N VAL A 95 2.71 -11.06 25.19
CA VAL A 95 4.15 -11.33 25.33
C VAL A 95 4.98 -10.05 25.15
N ASP A 96 4.67 -9.28 24.12
CA ASP A 96 5.43 -8.09 23.71
C ASP A 96 4.53 -6.96 23.17
N GLY A 97 3.21 -7.12 23.21
CA GLY A 97 2.23 -6.17 22.71
C GLY A 97 2.13 -6.06 21.19
N SER A 98 2.73 -7.00 20.44
CA SER A 98 2.61 -7.03 18.98
C SER A 98 1.29 -7.62 18.51
N TRP A 99 0.88 -7.24 17.29
CA TRP A 99 -0.05 -8.00 16.47
C TRP A 99 0.71 -8.93 15.53
N GLY A 100 0.00 -9.87 14.92
CA GLY A 100 0.59 -10.82 14.00
C GLY A 100 1.44 -11.88 14.70
N PRO A 101 0.89 -12.67 15.65
CA PRO A 101 1.63 -13.68 16.40
C PRO A 101 2.21 -14.79 15.51
N CYS A 102 1.74 -14.94 14.28
CA CYS A 102 2.28 -15.91 13.34
C CYS A 102 3.50 -15.41 12.55
N TYR A 103 3.82 -14.10 12.61
CA TYR A 103 5.00 -13.56 11.96
C TYR A 103 6.27 -13.87 12.73
N SER A 104 7.28 -14.37 12.02
CA SER A 104 8.65 -14.44 12.54
C SER A 104 9.43 -13.16 12.27
N GLN A 105 9.08 -12.42 11.21
CA GLN A 105 9.70 -11.14 10.89
C GLN A 105 9.13 -10.02 11.73
N TRP A 106 10.00 -9.26 12.38
CA TRP A 106 9.61 -8.13 13.22
C TRP A 106 8.86 -7.03 12.44
N PHE A 107 9.31 -6.67 11.24
CA PHE A 107 8.70 -5.57 10.49
C PHE A 107 7.26 -5.89 10.03
N LEU A 108 6.91 -7.17 9.81
CA LEU A 108 5.53 -7.57 9.51
C LEU A 108 4.60 -7.39 10.71
N LYS A 109 5.12 -7.45 11.93
CA LYS A 109 4.37 -7.10 13.15
C LYS A 109 4.15 -5.59 13.28
N VAL A 110 5.07 -4.78 12.77
CA VAL A 110 4.90 -3.31 12.72
C VAL A 110 3.78 -2.96 11.74
N ASP A 111 3.74 -3.63 10.59
CA ASP A 111 2.68 -3.49 9.59
C ASP A 111 1.32 -3.89 10.17
N ALA A 112 1.21 -5.10 10.75
CA ALA A 112 -0.04 -5.53 11.37
C ALA A 112 -0.47 -4.65 12.57
N MET A 113 0.47 -4.02 13.27
CA MET A 113 0.13 -3.08 14.34
C MET A 113 -0.47 -1.79 13.79
N ILE A 114 0.01 -1.26 12.66
CA ILE A 114 -0.51 0.02 12.18
C ILE A 114 -1.97 -0.12 11.72
N ASP A 115 -2.35 -1.26 11.13
CA ASP A 115 -3.73 -1.59 10.81
C ASP A 115 -4.62 -1.59 12.06
N ALA A 116 -4.22 -2.36 13.09
CA ALA A 116 -4.96 -2.44 14.35
C ALA A 116 -5.05 -1.08 15.08
N VAL A 117 -4.01 -0.25 14.99
CA VAL A 117 -4.02 1.08 15.59
C VAL A 117 -4.94 2.05 14.85
N ASN A 118 -5.10 1.95 13.52
CA ASN A 118 -6.07 2.77 12.82
C ASN A 118 -7.49 2.46 13.32
N GLU A 119 -7.85 1.17 13.44
CA GLU A 119 -9.15 0.74 14.00
C GLU A 119 -9.35 1.25 15.44
N MET A 120 -8.40 0.97 16.34
CA MET A 120 -8.49 1.42 17.73
C MET A 120 -8.52 2.95 17.87
N ALA A 121 -7.87 3.70 16.98
CA ALA A 121 -7.90 5.15 17.00
C ALA A 121 -9.27 5.71 16.60
N ASP A 122 -9.95 5.07 15.64
CA ASP A 122 -11.32 5.43 15.26
C ASP A 122 -12.33 5.13 16.37
N GLU A 123 -12.08 4.08 17.16
CA GLU A 123 -12.91 3.69 18.30
C GLU A 123 -12.55 4.36 19.63
N ASP A 124 -11.43 5.10 19.69
CA ASP A 124 -10.86 5.70 20.91
C ASP A 124 -10.53 4.66 22.00
N GLU A 125 -10.06 3.47 21.59
CA GLU A 125 -9.74 2.35 22.48
C GLU A 125 -8.24 2.22 22.79
N ALA A 126 -7.89 2.07 24.06
CA ALA A 126 -6.49 1.87 24.46
C ALA A 126 -6.03 0.43 24.17
N PRO A 127 -4.76 0.20 23.78
CA PRO A 127 -4.25 -1.15 23.59
C PRO A 127 -4.19 -1.88 24.94
N GLU A 128 -4.42 -3.20 24.92
CA GLU A 128 -4.41 -4.03 26.12
C GLU A 128 -3.01 -4.16 26.74
N TYR A 129 -1.98 -4.23 25.90
CA TYR A 129 -0.59 -4.44 26.29
C TYR A 129 0.36 -3.32 25.79
N PRO A 130 1.46 -3.04 26.51
CA PRO A 130 2.51 -2.11 26.05
C PRO A 130 3.19 -2.59 24.77
N PHE A 131 3.59 -1.67 23.89
CA PHE A 131 4.25 -1.97 22.60
C PHE A 131 5.75 -2.23 22.77
N ASP A 132 6.12 -3.16 23.66
CA ASP A 132 7.52 -3.49 23.93
C ASP A 132 8.24 -4.04 22.68
N PHE A 133 7.50 -4.65 21.75
CA PHE A 133 8.03 -5.10 20.47
C PHE A 133 8.61 -3.96 19.61
N MET A 134 8.19 -2.70 19.82
CA MET A 134 8.70 -1.54 19.07
C MET A 134 10.11 -1.09 19.50
N ALA A 135 10.72 -1.76 20.48
CA ALA A 135 12.06 -1.45 21.00
C ALA A 135 13.14 -1.15 19.93
N PRO A 136 13.21 -1.83 18.75
CA PRO A 136 14.21 -1.52 17.73
C PRO A 136 14.15 -0.08 17.21
N ILE A 137 12.97 0.54 17.21
CA ILE A 137 12.74 1.89 16.69
C ILE A 137 12.19 2.85 17.75
N ALA A 138 12.11 2.45 19.02
CA ALA A 138 11.53 3.25 20.10
C ALA A 138 12.34 4.50 20.50
N THR A 139 13.58 4.63 20.00
CA THR A 139 14.44 5.79 20.21
C THR A 139 14.84 6.40 18.88
N ILE A 140 15.21 7.69 18.87
CA ILE A 140 15.69 8.37 17.65
C ILE A 140 16.89 7.62 17.05
N GLU A 141 17.86 7.22 17.88
CA GLU A 141 19.03 6.46 17.43
C GLU A 141 18.65 5.08 16.88
N GLY A 142 17.78 4.35 17.58
CA GLY A 142 17.30 3.04 17.12
C GLY A 142 16.57 3.12 15.78
N MET A 143 15.64 4.07 15.66
CA MET A 143 14.91 4.35 14.41
C MET A 143 15.88 4.66 13.25
N GLN A 144 16.82 5.59 13.44
CA GLN A 144 17.76 5.96 12.39
C GLN A 144 18.68 4.80 12.01
N ASN A 145 19.19 4.05 12.99
CA ASN A 145 20.04 2.89 12.74
C ASN A 145 19.28 1.83 11.92
N TRP A 146 18.07 1.47 12.34
CA TRP A 146 17.26 0.48 11.65
C TRP A 146 16.94 0.91 10.22
N LEU A 147 16.46 2.16 10.03
CA LEU A 147 16.13 2.68 8.71
C LEU A 147 17.36 2.77 7.79
N ASN A 148 18.52 3.15 8.31
CA ASN A 148 19.77 3.17 7.55
C ASN A 148 20.22 1.77 7.13
N ASP A 149 20.07 0.78 8.01
CA ASP A 149 20.37 -0.63 7.73
C ASP A 149 19.43 -1.23 6.67
N GLN A 150 18.18 -0.74 6.58
CA GLN A 150 17.22 -1.17 5.57
C GLN A 150 17.29 -0.39 4.26
N ARG A 151 17.77 0.85 4.28
CA ARG A 151 17.75 1.74 3.10
C ARG A 151 18.46 1.17 1.88
N THR A 152 19.52 0.39 2.08
CA THR A 152 20.36 -0.15 1.00
C THR A 152 20.41 -1.68 1.02
N SER A 153 19.79 -2.29 0.00
CA SER A 153 19.86 -3.71 -0.30
C SER A 153 21.24 -4.11 -0.83
N LYS A 154 21.80 -5.18 -0.29
CA LYS A 154 23.04 -5.85 -0.76
C LYS A 154 22.74 -7.27 -1.21
N ILE A 155 21.73 -7.41 -2.07
CA ILE A 155 21.15 -8.69 -2.48
C ILE A 155 22.22 -9.67 -2.97
N TYR A 156 23.20 -9.18 -3.73
CA TYR A 156 24.29 -10.00 -4.26
C TYR A 156 25.16 -10.66 -3.16
N ALA A 157 25.17 -10.10 -1.94
CA ALA A 157 26.01 -10.52 -0.84
C ALA A 157 25.25 -11.33 0.22
N ASP A 158 24.00 -10.97 0.51
CA ASP A 158 23.21 -11.58 1.59
C ASP A 158 21.87 -12.18 1.15
N GLY A 159 21.51 -12.05 -0.14
CA GLY A 159 20.28 -12.61 -0.67
C GLY A 159 19.02 -11.99 -0.07
N LEU A 160 19.07 -10.74 0.40
CA LEU A 160 17.92 -10.02 0.97
C LEU A 160 17.70 -8.69 0.26
N ASP A 161 16.53 -8.55 -0.36
CA ASP A 161 15.99 -7.27 -0.77
C ASP A 161 15.21 -6.62 0.38
N ARG A 162 15.71 -5.49 0.86
CA ARG A 162 15.20 -4.76 2.01
C ARG A 162 14.04 -3.82 1.67
N ARG A 163 13.67 -3.71 0.39
CA ARG A 163 12.63 -2.78 -0.09
C ARG A 163 11.32 -2.90 0.69
N ASP A 164 10.87 -4.13 0.96
CA ASP A 164 9.60 -4.37 1.63
C ASP A 164 9.63 -3.95 3.10
N ALA A 165 10.66 -4.38 3.85
CA ALA A 165 10.83 -3.99 5.24
C ALA A 165 10.96 -2.47 5.40
N LEU A 166 11.76 -1.84 4.54
CA LEU A 166 11.89 -0.38 4.50
C LEU A 166 10.53 0.30 4.26
N GLY A 167 9.75 -0.24 3.32
CA GLY A 167 8.42 0.26 3.00
C GLY A 167 7.46 0.18 4.17
N ALA A 168 7.26 -1.01 4.73
CA ALA A 168 6.34 -1.25 5.85
C ALA A 168 6.64 -0.34 7.06
N VAL A 169 7.90 -0.29 7.49
CA VAL A 169 8.25 0.49 8.70
C VAL A 169 8.23 2.00 8.43
N SER A 170 8.64 2.45 7.24
CA SER A 170 8.53 3.89 6.92
C SER A 170 7.07 4.33 6.71
N ALA A 171 6.19 3.46 6.19
CA ALA A 171 4.77 3.74 6.12
C ALA A 171 4.18 3.89 7.53
N ALA A 172 4.39 2.91 8.41
CA ALA A 172 3.92 2.95 9.80
C ALA A 172 4.44 4.20 10.55
N LEU A 173 5.74 4.50 10.44
CA LEU A 173 6.32 5.71 11.04
C LEU A 173 5.70 7.00 10.47
N SER A 174 5.39 7.04 9.18
CA SER A 174 4.76 8.21 8.55
C SER A 174 3.33 8.42 9.03
N GLU A 175 2.57 7.34 9.21
CA GLU A 175 1.25 7.42 9.82
C GLU A 175 1.34 7.93 11.26
N MET A 176 2.18 7.28 12.08
CA MET A 176 2.43 7.69 13.46
C MET A 176 2.82 9.16 13.58
N CYS A 177 3.71 9.64 12.71
CA CYS A 177 4.25 11.00 12.82
C CYS A 177 3.33 12.07 12.22
N PHE A 178 2.62 11.77 11.12
CA PHE A 178 1.99 12.78 10.28
C PHE A 178 0.47 12.70 10.21
N LYS A 179 -0.16 11.54 10.44
CA LYS A 179 -1.61 11.48 10.68
C LYS A 179 -1.89 11.98 12.09
N SER A 180 -2.68 13.05 12.23
CA SER A 180 -2.92 13.68 13.53
C SER A 180 -3.56 12.73 14.54
N GLU A 181 -4.58 12.03 14.09
CA GLU A 181 -5.37 11.04 14.80
C GLU A 181 -4.50 9.92 15.35
N ILE A 182 -3.64 9.32 14.52
CA ILE A 182 -2.71 8.26 14.94
C ILE A 182 -1.62 8.83 15.87
N ARG A 183 -1.06 10.01 15.56
CA ARG A 183 -0.06 10.65 16.44
C ARG A 183 -0.62 10.90 17.83
N ASP A 184 -1.83 11.45 17.90
CA ASP A 184 -2.48 11.82 19.15
C ASP A 184 -2.86 10.55 19.94
N TYR A 185 -3.33 9.50 19.25
CA TYR A 185 -3.53 8.16 19.82
C TYR A 185 -2.27 7.61 20.48
N PHE A 186 -1.13 7.60 19.77
CA PHE A 186 0.15 7.11 20.32
C PHE A 186 0.56 7.87 21.58
N ARG A 187 0.39 9.20 21.59
CA ARG A 187 0.74 10.04 22.74
C ARG A 187 -0.17 9.81 23.95
N GLN A 188 -1.44 9.51 23.69
CA GLN A 188 -2.44 9.31 24.73
C GLN A 188 -2.34 7.90 25.32
N TYR A 189 -2.41 6.88 24.48
CA TYR A 189 -2.69 5.51 24.90
C TYR A 189 -1.47 4.62 24.94
N VAL A 190 -0.61 4.69 23.91
CA VAL A 190 0.49 3.74 23.77
C VAL A 190 1.50 3.87 24.92
N LYS A 191 1.96 2.72 25.41
CA LYS A 191 3.04 2.58 26.40
C LYS A 191 4.17 1.75 25.77
N GLY A 192 5.40 1.98 26.20
CA GLY A 192 6.60 1.32 25.61
C GLY A 192 7.18 2.05 24.40
N PHE A 193 6.49 3.06 23.87
CA PHE A 193 6.96 3.91 22.79
C PHE A 193 6.60 5.38 23.07
N ASP A 194 7.59 6.28 23.10
CA ASP A 194 7.37 7.71 23.39
C ASP A 194 7.51 8.55 22.11
N LEU A 195 6.36 8.90 21.52
CA LEU A 195 6.29 9.67 20.28
C LEU A 195 6.40 11.19 20.53
N THR A 196 7.63 11.62 20.83
CA THR A 196 7.97 13.03 21.08
C THR A 196 8.04 13.87 19.80
N ASP A 197 7.97 15.19 19.92
CA ASP A 197 8.19 16.10 18.78
C ASP A 197 9.62 15.96 18.21
N ASP A 198 10.62 15.70 19.07
CA ASP A 198 12.01 15.46 18.64
C ASP A 198 12.12 14.18 17.81
N TYR A 199 11.37 13.15 18.15
CA TYR A 199 11.29 11.92 17.36
C TYR A 199 10.72 12.18 15.96
N ILE A 200 9.58 12.89 15.90
CA ILE A 200 8.93 13.27 14.64
C ILE A 200 9.86 14.13 13.77
N ALA A 201 10.55 15.10 14.36
CA ALA A 201 11.50 15.95 13.66
C ALA A 201 12.69 15.16 13.12
N ALA A 202 13.22 14.21 13.90
CA ALA A 202 14.31 13.34 13.47
C ALA A 202 13.90 12.41 12.32
N TYR A 203 12.68 11.85 12.38
CA TYR A 203 12.12 11.03 11.30
C TYR A 203 11.93 11.84 10.02
N LYS A 204 11.34 13.03 10.12
CA LYS A 204 11.19 13.96 8.99
C LYS A 204 12.53 14.30 8.34
N ALA A 205 13.56 14.60 9.14
CA ALA A 205 14.89 14.88 8.63
C ALA A 205 15.50 13.66 7.91
N TRP A 206 15.25 12.45 8.41
CA TRP A 206 15.68 11.23 7.74
C TRP A 206 14.95 11.01 6.40
N LEU A 207 13.64 11.25 6.33
CA LEU A 207 12.88 11.20 5.07
C LEU A 207 13.41 12.18 4.03
N ASP A 208 13.77 13.39 4.46
CA ASP A 208 14.33 14.44 3.58
C ASP A 208 15.72 14.06 3.05
N ASP A 209 16.55 13.38 3.85
CA ASP A 209 17.85 12.83 3.40
C ASP A 209 17.69 11.63 2.45
N TRP A 210 16.67 10.81 2.67
CA TRP A 210 16.39 9.66 1.83
C TRP A 210 15.86 10.04 0.44
N GLN A 211 15.15 11.16 0.32
CA GLN A 211 14.61 11.64 -0.96
C GLN A 211 15.72 11.89 -1.97
N ASP A 212 15.67 11.24 -3.13
CA ASP A 212 16.68 11.42 -4.14
C ASP A 212 16.50 12.74 -4.90
N SER A 213 17.41 13.69 -4.71
CA SER A 213 17.33 15.02 -5.36
C SER A 213 17.31 15.01 -6.90
N GLN A 214 17.74 13.93 -7.56
CA GLN A 214 17.76 13.84 -9.03
C GLN A 214 16.39 13.47 -9.60
N SER A 215 15.76 12.45 -9.01
CA SER A 215 14.43 11.97 -9.41
C SER A 215 13.29 12.60 -8.62
N GLY A 216 13.58 13.17 -7.45
CA GLY A 216 12.59 13.59 -6.46
C GLY A 216 11.92 12.42 -5.72
N TYR A 217 12.24 11.18 -6.06
CA TYR A 217 11.54 10.00 -5.55
C TYR A 217 12.18 9.43 -4.28
N TRP A 218 11.38 8.65 -3.55
CA TRP A 218 11.85 7.68 -2.57
C TRP A 218 11.90 6.29 -3.20
N GLY A 219 12.74 5.44 -2.65
CA GLY A 219 12.96 4.10 -3.17
C GLY A 219 14.02 3.33 -2.41
N ALA A 220 14.02 2.01 -2.55
CA ALA A 220 15.12 1.18 -2.10
C ALA A 220 16.41 1.51 -2.89
N TRP A 221 17.54 1.47 -2.20
CA TRP A 221 18.84 1.60 -2.85
C TRP A 221 19.49 0.24 -3.00
N PHE A 222 20.22 0.04 -4.08
CA PHE A 222 20.83 -1.24 -4.42
C PHE A 222 22.33 -1.07 -4.57
N ASP A 223 23.07 -1.60 -3.60
CA ASP A 223 24.51 -1.71 -3.71
C ASP A 223 24.86 -2.70 -4.82
N GLN A 224 25.97 -2.44 -5.53
CA GLN A 224 26.40 -3.24 -6.66
C GLN A 224 27.77 -3.82 -6.35
N ALA A 225 28.01 -5.10 -6.65
CA ALA A 225 29.29 -5.76 -6.38
C ALA A 225 30.50 -4.97 -6.93
N ASP A 226 30.39 -4.42 -8.14
CA ASP A 226 31.44 -3.66 -8.81
C ASP A 226 30.90 -2.38 -9.50
N GLY A 227 29.95 -1.68 -8.88
CA GLY A 227 29.25 -0.56 -9.53
C GLY A 227 28.84 0.57 -8.61
N PRO A 228 28.30 1.66 -9.17
CA PRO A 228 27.71 2.72 -8.37
C PRO A 228 26.44 2.22 -7.67
N LEU A 229 26.14 2.82 -6.52
CA LEU A 229 24.84 2.68 -5.86
C LEU A 229 23.72 3.05 -6.84
N VAL A 230 22.71 2.19 -6.96
CA VAL A 230 21.52 2.46 -7.78
C VAL A 230 20.36 2.81 -6.85
N LYS A 231 19.78 4.01 -6.99
CA LYS A 231 18.58 4.41 -6.26
C LYS A 231 17.36 4.16 -7.15
N SER A 232 16.35 3.45 -6.65
CA SER A 232 15.12 3.24 -7.41
C SER A 232 14.17 4.42 -7.30
N THR A 233 13.29 4.50 -8.29
CA THR A 233 12.16 5.44 -8.33
C THR A 233 10.89 4.64 -8.05
N ASP A 234 10.60 4.40 -6.77
CA ASP A 234 9.51 3.55 -6.30
C ASP A 234 8.22 4.36 -6.18
N LEU A 235 7.23 4.05 -7.02
CA LEU A 235 5.94 4.74 -7.08
C LEU A 235 5.19 4.64 -5.75
N SER A 236 5.14 3.44 -5.18
CA SER A 236 4.42 3.17 -3.94
C SER A 236 5.03 3.93 -2.77
N LEU A 237 6.35 3.82 -2.57
CA LEU A 237 7.01 4.54 -1.46
C LEU A 237 6.89 6.05 -1.64
N THR A 238 6.96 6.55 -2.86
CA THR A 238 6.81 7.98 -3.16
C THR A 238 5.39 8.47 -2.89
N PHE A 239 4.38 7.70 -3.30
CA PHE A 239 2.97 7.99 -3.01
C PHE A 239 2.71 8.12 -1.51
N HIS A 240 3.16 7.14 -0.71
CA HIS A 240 2.94 7.14 0.75
C HIS A 240 3.62 8.36 1.40
N ASN A 241 4.88 8.63 1.06
CA ASN A 241 5.60 9.79 1.60
C ASN A 241 4.96 11.13 1.25
N ILE A 242 4.45 11.29 0.03
CA ILE A 242 3.71 12.48 -0.40
C ILE A 242 2.36 12.59 0.33
N SER A 243 1.62 11.48 0.38
CA SER A 243 0.26 11.43 0.94
C SER A 243 0.25 11.76 2.43
N TYR A 244 1.07 11.10 3.23
CA TYR A 244 1.10 11.32 4.69
C TYR A 244 1.64 12.71 5.06
N GLN A 245 2.51 13.28 4.25
CA GLN A 245 3.02 14.65 4.46
C GLN A 245 2.12 15.74 3.84
N HIS A 246 0.97 15.36 3.25
CA HIS A 246 0.05 16.26 2.54
C HIS A 246 0.77 17.16 1.52
N GLY A 247 1.64 16.53 0.72
CA GLY A 247 2.41 17.20 -0.33
C GLY A 247 3.53 18.14 0.16
N LYS A 248 3.82 18.20 1.46
CA LYS A 248 4.88 19.04 2.04
C LYS A 248 6.27 18.42 1.87
N VAL A 249 6.66 18.22 0.62
CA VAL A 249 7.93 17.59 0.20
C VAL A 249 8.73 18.49 -0.74
N ALA A 250 10.01 18.15 -0.95
CA ALA A 250 10.88 18.86 -1.88
C ALA A 250 10.81 18.27 -3.31
N TYR A 251 11.46 18.95 -4.25
CA TYR A 251 11.73 18.47 -5.62
C TYR A 251 10.49 18.14 -6.49
N TRP A 252 9.39 18.87 -6.31
CA TRP A 252 8.18 18.68 -7.11
C TRP A 252 8.40 18.63 -8.64
N PRO A 253 9.23 19.51 -9.26
CA PRO A 253 9.53 19.39 -10.68
C PRO A 253 10.16 18.03 -11.07
N GLN A 254 11.05 17.50 -10.24
CA GLN A 254 11.68 16.20 -10.46
C GLN A 254 10.69 15.06 -10.22
N ILE A 255 9.87 15.13 -9.16
CA ILE A 255 8.79 14.16 -8.89
C ILE A 255 7.91 14.05 -10.13
N PHE A 256 7.35 15.15 -10.62
CA PHE A 256 6.47 15.16 -11.79
C PHE A 256 7.13 14.56 -13.03
N ALA A 257 8.35 15.00 -13.35
CA ALA A 257 9.09 14.51 -14.51
C ALA A 257 9.36 13.01 -14.41
N THR A 258 9.69 12.52 -13.21
CA THR A 258 9.90 11.10 -12.94
C THR A 258 8.59 10.33 -13.05
N THR A 259 7.48 10.80 -12.45
CA THR A 259 6.17 10.15 -12.55
C THR A 259 5.80 9.93 -14.01
N LEU A 260 5.87 10.99 -14.83
CA LEU A 260 5.58 10.94 -16.27
C LEU A 260 6.49 9.96 -17.02
N ALA A 261 7.79 9.94 -16.71
CA ALA A 261 8.73 9.05 -17.37
C ALA A 261 8.46 7.55 -17.07
N LEU A 262 7.89 7.23 -15.91
CA LEU A 262 7.66 5.86 -15.44
C LEU A 262 6.34 5.24 -15.96
N ARG A 263 5.57 5.97 -16.77
CA ARG A 263 4.24 5.59 -17.26
C ARG A 263 4.13 4.16 -17.79
N ASP A 264 5.10 3.73 -18.59
CA ASP A 264 5.09 2.40 -19.24
C ASP A 264 5.84 1.32 -18.45
N GLY A 265 6.41 1.66 -17.29
CA GLY A 265 7.15 0.72 -16.45
C GLY A 265 6.23 -0.20 -15.64
N ALA A 266 6.78 -1.32 -15.19
CA ALA A 266 6.12 -2.25 -14.29
C ALA A 266 6.20 -1.77 -12.83
N TYR A 267 5.09 -1.86 -12.11
CA TYR A 267 4.99 -1.59 -10.67
C TYR A 267 5.98 -2.47 -9.86
N PRO A 268 6.60 -1.95 -8.78
CA PRO A 268 6.44 -0.61 -8.20
C PRO A 268 7.30 0.48 -8.87
N TYR A 269 8.04 0.16 -9.94
CA TYR A 269 8.92 1.10 -10.63
C TYR A 269 8.28 1.73 -11.88
N GLY A 270 6.95 1.68 -11.96
CA GLY A 270 6.14 2.22 -13.02
C GLY A 270 4.65 2.01 -12.73
N TRP A 271 3.79 2.45 -13.64
CA TRP A 271 2.35 2.52 -13.37
C TRP A 271 1.63 1.20 -13.62
N LYS A 272 2.25 0.26 -14.33
CA LYS A 272 1.53 -0.90 -14.88
C LYS A 272 1.73 -2.17 -14.07
N HIS A 273 0.67 -2.94 -13.92
CA HIS A 273 0.72 -4.32 -13.43
C HIS A 273 0.49 -5.26 -14.62
N ASN A 274 1.33 -6.28 -14.78
CA ASN A 274 1.25 -7.22 -15.91
C ASN A 274 1.16 -6.56 -17.31
N GLY A 275 1.70 -5.34 -17.45
CA GLY A 275 1.70 -4.57 -18.70
C GLY A 275 0.45 -3.73 -18.96
N ASP A 276 -0.52 -3.70 -18.04
CA ASP A 276 -1.74 -2.90 -18.14
C ASP A 276 -1.89 -1.97 -16.92
N PHE A 277 -2.80 -0.99 -17.02
CA PHE A 277 -3.16 -0.12 -15.91
C PHE A 277 -3.99 -0.87 -14.85
N ASN A 278 -4.07 -0.29 -13.65
CA ASN A 278 -4.99 -0.71 -12.60
C ASN A 278 -5.38 0.52 -11.76
N ASN A 279 -6.55 0.48 -11.11
CA ASN A 279 -7.07 1.64 -10.39
C ASN A 279 -6.24 2.03 -9.17
N HIS A 280 -5.53 1.09 -8.53
CA HIS A 280 -4.63 1.43 -7.42
C HIS A 280 -3.51 2.36 -7.90
N ASN A 281 -2.77 1.94 -8.92
CA ASN A 281 -1.67 2.73 -9.45
C ASN A 281 -2.17 4.02 -10.10
N ASN A 282 -3.36 4.00 -10.72
CA ASN A 282 -3.97 5.21 -11.27
C ASN A 282 -4.29 6.22 -10.17
N TYR A 283 -4.84 5.77 -9.04
CA TYR A 283 -5.06 6.62 -7.86
C TYR A 283 -3.74 7.19 -7.33
N ASP A 284 -2.71 6.37 -7.19
CA ASP A 284 -1.39 6.81 -6.71
C ASP A 284 -0.82 7.93 -7.59
N VAL A 285 -0.84 7.71 -8.91
CA VAL A 285 -0.35 8.66 -9.92
C VAL A 285 -1.16 9.95 -9.90
N ALA A 286 -2.49 9.84 -9.89
CA ALA A 286 -3.39 11.00 -9.86
C ALA A 286 -3.16 11.87 -8.63
N LYS A 287 -2.99 11.24 -7.46
CA LYS A 287 -2.73 11.96 -6.20
C LYS A 287 -1.37 12.65 -6.20
N ILE A 288 -0.33 12.01 -6.74
CA ILE A 288 0.98 12.65 -6.92
C ILE A 288 0.85 13.90 -7.79
N PHE A 289 0.11 13.82 -8.91
CA PHE A 289 -0.11 14.97 -9.77
C PHE A 289 -0.93 16.07 -9.09
N ALA A 290 -2.00 15.72 -8.38
CA ALA A 290 -2.83 16.67 -7.65
C ALA A 290 -2.01 17.49 -6.64
N GLN A 291 -1.18 16.82 -5.83
CA GLN A 291 -0.36 17.45 -4.81
C GLN A 291 0.75 18.34 -5.39
N GLY A 292 1.35 17.93 -6.51
CA GLY A 292 2.43 18.66 -7.17
C GLY A 292 1.99 19.73 -8.17
N TRP A 293 0.68 19.80 -8.50
CA TRP A 293 0.17 20.56 -9.64
C TRP A 293 0.66 22.02 -9.66
N SER A 294 0.58 22.70 -8.53
CA SER A 294 0.97 24.12 -8.44
C SER A 294 2.48 24.39 -8.57
N SER A 295 3.31 23.35 -8.67
CA SER A 295 4.78 23.44 -8.62
C SER A 295 5.48 23.15 -9.95
N VAL A 296 4.73 22.95 -11.03
CA VAL A 296 5.27 22.61 -12.36
C VAL A 296 4.78 23.55 -13.45
N ASP A 297 5.37 23.44 -14.65
CA ASP A 297 5.05 24.29 -15.80
C ASP A 297 3.89 23.73 -16.64
N ASP A 298 3.40 24.57 -17.57
CA ASP A 298 2.28 24.25 -18.45
C ASP A 298 2.54 23.00 -19.32
N ALA A 299 3.81 22.72 -19.65
CA ALA A 299 4.16 21.55 -20.45
C ALA A 299 3.99 20.26 -19.64
N ALA A 300 4.42 20.25 -18.38
CA ALA A 300 4.18 19.15 -17.46
C ALA A 300 2.68 18.99 -17.17
N HIS A 301 1.93 20.09 -17.01
CA HIS A 301 0.47 20.04 -16.89
C HIS A 301 -0.18 19.39 -18.10
N GLN A 302 0.16 19.83 -19.31
CA GLN A 302 -0.44 19.30 -20.54
C GLN A 302 -0.21 17.80 -20.68
N GLN A 303 1.01 17.32 -20.39
CA GLN A 303 1.30 15.89 -20.44
C GLN A 303 0.54 15.13 -19.35
N ALA A 304 0.54 15.60 -18.11
CA ALA A 304 -0.19 14.97 -17.01
C ALA A 304 -1.70 14.95 -17.26
N SER A 305 -2.30 16.02 -17.80
CA SER A 305 -3.71 16.05 -18.20
C SER A 305 -4.02 15.02 -19.28
N THR A 306 -3.13 14.85 -20.26
CA THR A 306 -3.28 13.83 -21.31
C THR A 306 -3.28 12.43 -20.68
N ASP A 307 -2.32 12.15 -19.80
CA ASP A 307 -2.21 10.86 -19.15
C ASP A 307 -3.40 10.59 -18.21
N ILE A 308 -3.84 11.57 -17.40
CA ILE A 308 -5.03 11.42 -16.54
C ILE A 308 -6.28 11.13 -17.39
N GLY A 309 -6.43 11.77 -18.56
CA GLY A 309 -7.52 11.48 -19.49
C GLY A 309 -7.51 10.03 -19.98
N GLU A 310 -6.34 9.47 -20.27
CA GLU A 310 -6.20 8.06 -20.66
C GLU A 310 -6.45 7.10 -19.49
N LEU A 311 -6.00 7.44 -18.28
CA LEU A 311 -6.30 6.67 -17.07
C LEU A 311 -7.81 6.67 -16.76
N LEU A 312 -8.48 7.81 -16.98
CA LEU A 312 -9.93 7.94 -16.84
C LEU A 312 -10.68 7.09 -17.87
N ASP A 313 -10.28 7.15 -19.15
CA ASP A 313 -10.86 6.31 -20.20
C ASP A 313 -10.72 4.82 -19.87
N TRP A 314 -9.51 4.38 -19.45
CA TRP A 314 -9.27 3.01 -19.03
C TRP A 314 -10.12 2.62 -17.81
N CYS A 315 -10.19 3.49 -16.79
CA CYS A 315 -11.00 3.24 -15.61
C CYS A 315 -12.47 2.99 -16.01
N LEU A 316 -13.07 3.88 -16.81
CA LEU A 316 -14.48 3.81 -17.17
C LEU A 316 -14.81 2.67 -18.15
N ASN A 317 -13.90 2.36 -19.09
CA ASN A 317 -14.19 1.46 -20.20
C ASN A 317 -13.55 0.07 -20.08
N VAL A 318 -12.54 -0.10 -19.24
CA VAL A 318 -11.82 -1.37 -19.05
C VAL A 318 -12.01 -1.91 -17.64
N SER A 319 -11.91 -1.05 -16.61
CA SER A 319 -11.94 -1.50 -15.22
C SER A 319 -13.35 -1.65 -14.63
N MET A 320 -14.38 -1.15 -15.31
CA MET A 320 -15.75 -1.09 -14.80
C MET A 320 -16.72 -1.97 -15.58
N THR A 321 -17.71 -2.50 -14.86
CA THR A 321 -18.85 -3.19 -15.44
C THR A 321 -19.98 -2.21 -15.80
N ALA A 322 -20.84 -2.63 -16.73
CA ALA A 322 -21.95 -1.81 -17.20
C ALA A 322 -23.01 -1.50 -16.13
N ASP A 323 -23.00 -2.16 -14.97
CA ASP A 323 -23.86 -1.91 -13.81
C ASP A 323 -23.16 -1.15 -12.68
N GLY A 324 -21.96 -0.61 -12.93
CA GLY A 324 -21.24 0.28 -12.02
C GLY A 324 -20.41 -0.43 -10.96
N GLY A 325 -20.07 -1.70 -11.19
CA GLY A 325 -19.06 -2.40 -10.40
C GLY A 325 -17.66 -2.23 -10.98
N PHE A 326 -16.66 -2.58 -10.17
CA PHE A 326 -15.27 -2.66 -10.60
C PHE A 326 -14.87 -4.12 -10.82
N ILE A 327 -14.10 -4.37 -11.88
CA ILE A 327 -13.57 -5.69 -12.22
C ILE A 327 -12.35 -5.94 -11.33
N ASP A 328 -12.41 -7.02 -10.56
CA ASP A 328 -11.32 -7.48 -9.71
C ASP A 328 -10.19 -8.12 -10.54
N ASP A 329 -8.96 -7.86 -10.13
CA ASP A 329 -7.74 -8.54 -10.56
C ASP A 329 -7.14 -9.26 -9.35
N THR A 330 -7.46 -10.54 -9.22
CA THR A 330 -7.01 -11.39 -8.12
C THR A 330 -5.49 -11.58 -8.08
N SER A 331 -4.75 -11.15 -9.11
CA SER A 331 -3.28 -11.15 -9.11
C SER A 331 -2.68 -9.88 -8.49
N PHE A 332 -3.51 -8.90 -8.13
CA PHE A 332 -3.10 -7.61 -7.61
C PHE A 332 -3.86 -7.23 -6.33
N TYR A 333 -5.19 -7.26 -6.34
CA TYR A 333 -6.00 -6.89 -5.18
C TYR A 333 -6.15 -8.06 -4.20
N ASN A 334 -6.28 -7.72 -2.91
CA ASN A 334 -6.52 -8.69 -1.85
C ASN A 334 -8.03 -8.97 -1.65
N SER A 335 -8.91 -8.08 -2.11
CA SER A 335 -10.36 -8.19 -1.98
C SER A 335 -11.09 -7.49 -3.14
N VAL A 336 -12.35 -7.86 -3.35
CA VAL A 336 -13.24 -7.12 -4.28
C VAL A 336 -13.45 -5.69 -3.76
N GLY A 337 -13.57 -5.49 -2.44
CA GLY A 337 -13.67 -4.18 -1.83
C GLY A 337 -12.51 -3.26 -2.18
N ALA A 338 -11.28 -3.78 -2.19
CA ALA A 338 -10.10 -3.02 -2.62
C ALA A 338 -10.23 -2.52 -4.07
N ALA A 339 -10.74 -3.33 -5.00
CA ALA A 339 -10.98 -2.89 -6.38
C ALA A 339 -11.96 -1.70 -6.44
N TYR A 340 -12.99 -1.70 -5.59
CA TYR A 340 -13.91 -0.56 -5.44
C TYR A 340 -13.24 0.64 -4.81
N TYR A 341 -12.52 0.47 -3.71
CA TYR A 341 -11.84 1.54 -3.01
C TYR A 341 -10.90 2.32 -3.94
N TYR A 342 -10.05 1.63 -4.68
CA TYR A 342 -9.10 2.28 -5.57
C TYR A 342 -9.78 2.91 -6.78
N GLY A 343 -10.79 2.25 -7.37
CA GLY A 343 -11.58 2.82 -8.46
C GLY A 343 -12.32 4.09 -8.07
N VAL A 344 -12.99 4.08 -6.91
CA VAL A 344 -13.68 5.24 -6.34
C VAL A 344 -12.68 6.33 -5.97
N SER A 345 -11.55 5.98 -5.33
CA SER A 345 -10.54 6.94 -4.90
C SER A 345 -9.90 7.66 -6.09
N PHE A 346 -9.59 6.94 -7.17
CA PHE A 346 -9.11 7.57 -8.40
C PHE A 346 -10.13 8.56 -8.97
N LEU A 347 -11.40 8.16 -9.13
CA LEU A 347 -12.46 9.01 -9.67
C LEU A 347 -12.75 10.23 -8.79
N ASP A 348 -12.69 10.08 -7.46
CA ASP A 348 -12.84 11.19 -6.52
C ASP A 348 -11.66 12.17 -6.57
N GLU A 349 -10.42 11.65 -6.59
CA GLU A 349 -9.19 12.45 -6.60
C GLU A 349 -9.09 13.36 -7.84
N ILE A 350 -9.46 12.84 -9.02
CA ILE A 350 -9.42 13.63 -10.27
C ILE A 350 -10.63 14.57 -10.44
N GLY A 351 -11.57 14.57 -9.49
CA GLY A 351 -12.76 15.41 -9.52
C GLY A 351 -13.86 14.93 -10.49
N TYR A 352 -13.93 13.62 -10.78
CA TYR A 352 -14.96 13.08 -11.67
C TYR A 352 -16.37 13.18 -11.05
N PHE A 353 -16.48 12.97 -9.74
CA PHE A 353 -17.75 13.09 -9.01
C PHE A 353 -18.05 14.53 -8.56
N ASP A 354 -17.01 15.29 -8.22
CA ASP A 354 -17.09 16.66 -7.72
C ASP A 354 -16.16 17.58 -8.54
N PRO A 355 -16.72 18.40 -9.45
CA PRO A 355 -15.93 19.32 -10.27
C PRO A 355 -15.08 20.31 -9.47
N SER A 356 -15.40 20.57 -8.19
CA SER A 356 -14.60 21.47 -7.36
C SER A 356 -13.23 20.91 -6.98
N LYS A 357 -13.05 19.59 -7.11
CA LYS A 357 -11.76 18.90 -6.93
C LYS A 357 -10.94 18.81 -8.22
N CYS A 358 -11.55 19.09 -9.38
CA CYS A 358 -10.88 18.89 -10.65
C CYS A 358 -9.75 19.92 -10.85
N PHE A 359 -8.52 19.43 -10.98
CA PHE A 359 -7.31 20.26 -11.10
C PHE A 359 -6.67 20.20 -12.50
N TRP A 360 -7.04 19.20 -13.32
CA TRP A 360 -6.28 18.81 -14.50
C TRP A 360 -6.98 19.16 -15.83
N THR A 361 -8.25 19.53 -15.82
CA THR A 361 -9.01 19.88 -17.02
C THR A 361 -10.13 20.88 -16.72
N ASP A 362 -10.55 21.63 -17.74
CA ASP A 362 -11.74 22.49 -17.71
C ASP A 362 -13.01 21.72 -18.13
N GLU A 363 -12.89 20.45 -18.51
CA GLU A 363 -14.03 19.61 -18.83
C GLU A 363 -14.91 19.35 -17.61
N THR A 364 -16.22 19.23 -17.85
CA THR A 364 -17.19 18.84 -16.82
C THR A 364 -17.65 17.42 -17.07
N PHE A 365 -17.85 16.64 -16.00
CA PHE A 365 -18.37 15.26 -16.03
C PHE A 365 -19.82 15.19 -15.54
N PRO A 366 -20.83 15.65 -16.31
CA PRO A 366 -22.22 15.69 -15.87
C PRO A 366 -22.80 14.31 -15.50
N GLU A 367 -22.24 13.24 -16.06
CA GLU A 367 -22.59 11.86 -15.75
C GLU A 367 -22.00 11.36 -14.41
N GLY A 368 -21.00 12.05 -13.85
CA GLY A 368 -20.30 11.66 -12.62
C GLY A 368 -21.25 11.40 -11.45
N GLN A 369 -22.23 12.28 -11.25
CA GLN A 369 -23.25 12.08 -10.21
C GLN A 369 -24.08 10.79 -10.43
N SER A 370 -24.42 10.51 -11.68
CA SER A 370 -25.21 9.31 -12.02
C SER A 370 -24.40 8.03 -11.85
N LEU A 371 -23.10 8.06 -12.17
CA LEU A 371 -22.18 6.96 -11.97
C LEU A 371 -21.93 6.72 -10.47
N CYS A 372 -21.67 7.77 -9.69
CA CYS A 372 -21.50 7.68 -8.24
C CYS A 372 -22.69 6.96 -7.58
N CYS A 373 -23.92 7.36 -7.89
CA CYS A 373 -25.11 6.68 -7.39
C CYS A 373 -25.26 5.24 -7.88
N LYS A 374 -24.70 4.90 -9.05
CA LYS A 374 -24.75 3.55 -9.61
C LYS A 374 -23.77 2.63 -8.89
N ILE A 375 -22.56 3.10 -8.61
CA ILE A 375 -21.56 2.39 -7.80
C ILE A 375 -22.12 2.12 -6.39
N GLN A 376 -22.67 3.13 -5.71
CA GLN A 376 -23.28 2.93 -4.38
C GLN A 376 -24.35 1.82 -4.37
N LYS A 377 -25.20 1.77 -5.41
CA LYS A 377 -26.24 0.74 -5.53
C LYS A 377 -25.65 -0.64 -5.81
N ASN A 378 -24.60 -0.70 -6.62
CA ASN A 378 -23.91 -1.95 -6.93
C ASN A 378 -23.29 -2.55 -5.66
N MET A 379 -22.50 -1.75 -4.92
CA MET A 379 -21.89 -2.16 -3.65
C MET A 379 -22.92 -2.73 -2.66
N LYS A 380 -24.08 -2.07 -2.49
CA LYS A 380 -25.15 -2.58 -1.63
C LYS A 380 -25.82 -3.84 -2.15
N ALA A 381 -26.01 -3.96 -3.47
CA ALA A 381 -26.61 -5.15 -4.06
C ALA A 381 -25.72 -6.38 -3.93
N HIS A 382 -24.41 -6.17 -3.87
CA HIS A 382 -23.40 -7.22 -3.71
C HIS A 382 -22.99 -7.46 -2.26
N HIS A 383 -23.57 -6.73 -1.30
CA HIS A 383 -23.27 -6.87 0.13
C HIS A 383 -21.76 -6.76 0.42
N LEU A 384 -21.09 -5.78 -0.21
CA LEU A 384 -19.69 -5.49 0.12
C LEU A 384 -19.65 -4.81 1.49
N ASP A 385 -19.03 -5.48 2.45
CA ASP A 385 -18.98 -5.12 3.88
C ASP A 385 -17.58 -5.27 4.50
N ASP A 386 -16.53 -5.30 3.68
CA ASP A 386 -15.15 -5.14 4.12
C ASP A 386 -14.77 -3.66 4.29
N ASP A 387 -13.70 -3.39 5.04
CA ASP A 387 -13.26 -2.04 5.42
C ASP A 387 -12.97 -1.15 4.20
N GLU A 388 -12.40 -1.72 3.13
CA GLU A 388 -12.11 -0.97 1.92
C GLU A 388 -13.40 -0.58 1.18
N ALA A 389 -14.40 -1.47 1.15
CA ALA A 389 -15.72 -1.17 0.63
C ALA A 389 -16.42 -0.09 1.47
N GLU A 390 -16.31 -0.13 2.80
CA GLU A 390 -16.85 0.94 3.66
C GLU A 390 -16.19 2.29 3.35
N ALA A 391 -14.87 2.36 3.31
CA ALA A 391 -14.13 3.57 2.95
C ALA A 391 -14.48 4.10 1.55
N ALA A 392 -14.73 3.22 0.58
CA ALA A 392 -15.22 3.59 -0.74
C ALA A 392 -16.63 4.20 -0.67
N MET A 393 -17.54 3.60 0.11
CA MET A 393 -18.89 4.10 0.32
C MET A 393 -18.88 5.50 0.96
N GLU A 394 -18.02 5.74 1.95
CA GLU A 394 -17.88 7.05 2.58
C GLU A 394 -17.50 8.14 1.58
N LYS A 395 -16.51 7.87 0.73
CA LYS A 395 -16.10 8.78 -0.36
C LYS A 395 -17.26 9.08 -1.31
N LEU A 396 -17.98 8.05 -1.74
CA LEU A 396 -19.14 8.21 -2.63
C LEU A 396 -20.26 9.04 -1.97
N VAL A 397 -20.55 8.79 -0.69
CA VAL A 397 -21.57 9.53 0.06
C VAL A 397 -21.15 10.98 0.26
N ALA A 398 -19.88 11.24 0.54
CA ALA A 398 -19.35 12.59 0.64
C ALA A 398 -19.46 13.35 -0.70
N ALA A 399 -19.17 12.68 -1.82
CA ALA A 399 -19.16 13.29 -3.14
C ALA A 399 -20.58 13.54 -3.72
N CYS A 400 -21.49 12.55 -3.63
CA CYS A 400 -22.79 12.64 -4.30
C CYS A 400 -24.01 12.46 -3.39
N GLY A 401 -23.81 12.36 -2.07
CA GLY A 401 -24.85 12.06 -1.09
C GLY A 401 -25.27 10.59 -1.09
N ASP A 402 -26.09 10.21 -0.11
CA ASP A 402 -26.62 8.84 -0.01
C ASP A 402 -27.72 8.59 -1.06
N CYS A 403 -27.35 7.97 -2.18
CA CYS A 403 -28.25 7.63 -3.29
C CYS A 403 -29.12 6.40 -3.02
N THR A 404 -28.92 5.73 -1.88
CA THR A 404 -29.60 4.48 -1.52
C THR A 404 -30.80 4.74 -0.61
N LYS A 405 -30.84 5.89 0.06
CA LYS A 405 -32.04 6.38 0.74
C LYS A 405 -33.08 6.80 -0.29
N SER A 406 -34.15 6.01 -0.39
CA SER A 406 -35.38 6.41 -1.08
C SER A 406 -35.80 7.82 -0.60
N LYS A 407 -35.89 8.78 -1.53
CA LYS A 407 -36.65 10.01 -1.30
C LYS A 407 -38.10 9.61 -1.04
N LYS A 408 -38.47 9.32 0.20
CA LYS A 408 -39.87 9.34 0.64
C LYS A 408 -40.38 10.76 0.38
N ARG A 409 -41.02 10.97 -0.77
CA ARG A 409 -41.90 12.12 -0.98
C ARG A 409 -42.87 12.12 0.19
N ARG A 410 -42.72 13.08 1.12
CA ARG A 410 -43.84 13.54 1.93
C ARG A 410 -44.85 14.09 0.93
N MET A 411 -45.84 13.28 0.57
CA MET A 411 -47.09 13.82 0.07
C MET A 411 -47.70 14.59 1.25
N LEU A 412 -47.59 15.90 1.20
CA LEU A 412 -48.42 16.79 2.01
C LEU A 412 -49.88 16.55 1.59
N HIS A 413 -50.71 16.32 2.60
CA HIS A 413 -52.14 16.02 2.49
C HIS A 413 -52.94 17.07 1.73
#